data_AF-Q31A64-F1
#
_entry.id   AF-Q31A64-F1
#
_cell.length_a   1.000
_cell.length_b   1.000
_cell.length_c   1.000
_cell.angle_alpha   90.00
_cell.angle_beta   90.00
_cell.angle_gamma   90.00
#
_symmetry.space_group_name_H-M   'P 1'
#
loop_
_entity.id
_entity.type
_entity.pdbx_description
1 polymer ?
#
loop_
_entity_poly.entity_id
_entity_poly.type
_entity_poly.pdbx_seq_one_letter_code
_entity_poly.pdbx_strand_id
1 'polypeptide(L)'
;MDSEARKITEEAWLICPNWIEVRRFTKNKNNKDKFFEYMFIDSGIVVGALGENPPLMKTRKEIKIDDARKEYQQLITLGWQVTEPKW
;
A
#
# COMPACT_ATOMS: atom_id res chain seq x y z
N MET A 1 -10.32 -21.03 7.11
CA MET A 1 -9.67 -21.06 5.79
C MET A 1 -10.65 -20.34 4.87
N ASP A 2 -10.55 -19.06 4.54
CA ASP A 2 -9.37 -18.22 4.26
C ASP A 2 -9.50 -16.83 4.88
N SER A 3 -8.57 -16.47 5.77
CA SER A 3 -8.39 -15.10 6.28
C SER A 3 -7.35 -14.31 5.47
N GLU A 4 -6.56 -14.97 4.62
CA GLU A 4 -5.49 -14.34 3.82
C GLU A 4 -6.01 -13.66 2.55
N ALA A 5 -7.15 -14.08 2.01
CA ALA A 5 -7.78 -13.43 0.84
C ALA A 5 -8.42 -12.06 1.16
N ARG A 6 -8.47 -11.65 2.43
CA ARG A 6 -9.14 -10.42 2.91
C ARG A 6 -8.27 -9.15 2.92
N LYS A 7 -6.97 -9.18 2.59
CA LYS A 7 -6.07 -8.06 2.97
C LYS A 7 -5.70 -7.02 1.90
N ILE A 8 -6.43 -6.94 0.78
CA ILE A 8 -6.52 -5.69 -0.03
C ILE A 8 -8.00 -5.29 -0.18
N THR A 9 -8.78 -5.31 0.91
CA THR A 9 -10.18 -4.85 0.82
C THR A 9 -10.34 -3.38 1.16
N GLU A 10 -9.50 -2.82 2.03
CA GLU A 10 -9.59 -1.41 2.43
C GLU A 10 -8.25 -0.69 2.47
N GLU A 11 -7.25 -1.25 3.16
CA GLU A 11 -5.91 -0.69 3.27
C GLU A 11 -4.84 -1.78 3.38
N ALA A 12 -3.68 -1.57 2.78
CA ALA A 12 -2.49 -2.41 2.95
C ALA A 12 -1.23 -1.55 2.96
N TRP A 13 -0.26 -1.92 3.79
CA TRP A 13 1.04 -1.25 3.86
C TRP A 13 2.14 -2.22 3.46
N LEU A 14 3.04 -1.77 2.61
CA LEU A 14 4.25 -2.49 2.21
C LEU A 14 5.48 -1.65 2.55
N ILE A 15 6.51 -2.28 3.07
CA ILE A 15 7.83 -1.69 3.29
C ILE A 15 8.85 -2.38 2.39
N CYS A 16 9.78 -1.61 1.83
CA CYS A 16 10.83 -2.16 0.98
C CYS A 16 11.89 -2.92 1.82
N PRO A 17 12.62 -3.88 1.22
CA PRO A 17 13.60 -4.71 1.93
C PRO A 17 14.70 -3.93 2.67
N ASN A 18 15.06 -2.74 2.18
CA ASN A 18 16.08 -1.87 2.76
C ASN A 18 15.50 -0.76 3.67
N TRP A 19 14.21 -0.81 3.99
CA TRP A 19 13.56 0.06 4.99
C TRP A 19 13.67 1.57 4.70
N ILE A 20 13.80 1.97 3.44
CA ILE A 20 13.87 3.38 3.02
C ILE A 20 12.52 3.92 2.55
N GLU A 21 11.68 3.07 1.98
CA GLU A 21 10.43 3.41 1.32
C GLU A 21 9.28 2.60 1.91
N VAL A 22 8.13 3.24 1.95
CA VAL A 22 6.87 2.61 2.29
C VAL A 22 5.85 2.92 1.20
N ARG A 23 4.97 1.97 0.94
CA ARG A 23 3.79 2.18 0.10
C ARG A 23 2.53 1.80 0.85
N ARG A 24 1.53 2.66 0.75
CA ARG A 24 0.19 2.41 1.27
C ARG A 24 -0.80 2.31 0.12
N PHE A 25 -1.54 1.22 0.11
CA PHE A 25 -2.62 0.95 -0.82
C PHE A 25 -3.92 1.19 -0.08
N THR A 26 -4.74 2.15 -0.50
CA THR A 26 -6.02 2.47 0.15
C THR A 26 -7.12 2.50 -0.89
N LYS A 27 -8.20 1.76 -0.68
CA LYS A 27 -9.35 1.75 -1.59
C LYS A 27 -10.01 3.12 -1.67
N ASN A 28 -10.28 3.63 -2.88
CA ASN A 28 -11.04 4.86 -3.03
C ASN A 28 -12.53 4.59 -2.81
N LYS A 29 -13.03 4.87 -1.60
CA LYS A 29 -14.44 4.72 -1.23
C LYS A 29 -15.34 5.85 -1.75
N ASN A 30 -14.76 6.97 -2.16
CA ASN A 30 -15.47 8.17 -2.62
C ASN A 30 -15.52 8.29 -4.14
N ASN A 31 -15.14 7.23 -4.85
CA ASN A 31 -15.18 7.21 -6.30
C ASN A 31 -16.63 7.34 -6.82
N LYS A 32 -16.83 8.21 -7.82
CA LYS A 32 -18.13 8.45 -8.48
C LYS A 32 -18.37 7.53 -9.68
N ASP A 33 -17.33 6.86 -10.18
CA ASP A 33 -17.43 5.89 -11.27
C ASP A 33 -18.12 4.62 -10.75
N LYS A 34 -19.22 4.23 -11.40
CA LYS A 34 -20.04 3.06 -11.03
C LYS A 34 -19.53 1.75 -11.62
N PHE A 35 -18.60 1.82 -12.58
CA PHE A 35 -18.14 0.66 -13.34
C PHE A 35 -16.76 0.19 -12.90
N PHE A 36 -15.89 1.11 -12.50
CA PHE A 36 -14.53 0.78 -12.08
C PHE A 36 -14.28 1.15 -10.63
N GLU A 37 -13.56 0.28 -9.93
CA GLU A 37 -13.02 0.56 -8.60
C GLU A 37 -11.59 1.08 -8.71
N TYR A 38 -11.25 2.05 -7.86
CA TYR A 38 -9.93 2.68 -7.83
C TYR A 38 -9.29 2.52 -6.45
N MET A 39 -7.98 2.62 -6.46
CA MET A 39 -7.13 2.51 -5.28
C MET A 39 -6.09 3.63 -5.33
N PHE A 40 -5.92 4.28 -4.19
CA PHE A 40 -4.82 5.19 -3.95
C PHE A 40 -3.57 4.38 -3.61
N ILE A 41 -2.46 4.72 -4.24
CA ILE A 41 -1.13 4.27 -3.86
C ILE A 41 -0.37 5.49 -3.40
N ASP A 42 -0.15 5.56 -2.09
CA ASP A 42 0.69 6.56 -1.47
C ASP A 42 2.10 6.01 -1.33
N SER A 43 3.11 6.76 -1.78
CA SER A 43 4.52 6.42 -1.56
C SER A 43 5.14 7.39 -0.58
N GLY A 44 5.89 6.87 0.39
CA GLY A 44 6.56 7.64 1.41
C GLY A 44 7.94 7.09 1.72
N ILE A 45 8.66 7.83 2.55
CA ILE A 45 9.95 7.41 3.09
C ILE A 45 9.81 7.06 4.57
N VAL A 46 10.55 6.06 5.02
CA VAL A 46 10.64 5.71 6.44
C VAL A 46 11.47 6.79 7.15
N VAL A 47 11.04 7.20 8.34
CA VAL A 47 11.70 8.25 9.13
C VAL A 47 12.11 7.68 10.49
N GLY A 48 13.32 8.02 10.95
CA GLY A 48 13.88 7.52 12.20
C GLY A 48 14.49 6.13 12.08
N ALA A 49 15.01 5.61 13.20
CA ALA A 49 15.49 4.24 13.27
C ALA A 49 14.29 3.29 13.37
N LEU A 50 14.26 2.24 12.55
CA LEU A 50 13.33 1.11 12.66
C LEU A 50 11.82 1.45 12.73
N GLY A 51 11.40 2.59 12.17
CA GLY A 51 9.98 2.95 12.10
C GLY A 51 9.39 3.53 13.39
N GLU A 52 10.23 4.13 14.25
CA GLU A 52 9.78 4.90 15.43
C GLU A 52 8.87 6.08 15.08
N ASN A 53 9.03 6.66 13.88
CA ASN A 53 8.23 7.79 13.43
C ASN A 53 7.29 7.38 12.29
N PRO A 54 6.14 8.04 12.16
CA PRO A 54 5.28 7.86 11.00
C PRO A 54 6.06 8.17 9.72
N PRO A 55 5.85 7.38 8.65
CA PRO A 55 6.51 7.62 7.39
C PRO A 55 6.07 8.94 6.78
N LEU A 56 7.01 9.61 6.11
CA LEU A 56 6.73 10.85 5.41
C LEU A 56 6.21 10.54 4.01
N MET A 57 4.88 10.54 3.86
CA MET A 57 4.22 10.34 2.57
C MET A 57 4.52 11.51 1.62
N LYS A 58 4.97 11.19 0.41
CA LYS A 58 5.45 12.16 -0.59
C LYS A 58 4.52 12.29 -1.78
N THR A 59 4.07 11.15 -2.30
CA THR A 59 3.27 11.11 -3.53
C THR A 59 2.03 10.26 -3.32
N ARG A 60 0.98 10.62 -4.04
CA ARG A 60 -0.27 9.86 -4.15
C ARG A 60 -0.60 9.71 -5.62
N LYS A 61 -0.87 8.49 -6.05
CA LYS A 61 -1.49 8.21 -7.35
C LYS A 61 -2.77 7.43 -7.16
N GLU A 62 -3.73 7.66 -8.03
CA GLU A 62 -4.97 6.90 -8.11
C GLU A 62 -4.94 6.02 -9.36
N ILE A 63 -5.16 4.73 -9.21
CA ILE A 63 -5.20 3.78 -10.32
C ILE A 63 -6.34 2.78 -10.13
N LYS A 64 -6.70 2.07 -11.20
CA LYS A 64 -7.72 1.01 -11.12
C LYS A 64 -7.28 -0.10 -10.17
N ILE A 65 -8.24 -0.72 -9.49
CA ILE A 65 -7.96 -1.74 -8.48
C ILE A 65 -7.16 -2.93 -9.04
N ASP A 66 -7.41 -3.31 -10.29
CA ASP A 66 -6.69 -4.42 -10.93
C ASP A 66 -5.22 -4.09 -11.20
N ASP A 67 -4.93 -2.84 -11.54
CA ASP A 67 -3.56 -2.39 -11.72
C ASP A 67 -2.84 -2.21 -10.37
N ALA A 68 -3.56 -1.76 -9.34
CA ALA A 68 -3.04 -1.73 -7.97
C ALA A 68 -2.69 -3.13 -7.43
N ARG A 69 -3.52 -4.13 -7.72
CA ARG A 69 -3.25 -5.53 -7.36
C ARG A 69 -2.00 -6.06 -8.08
N LYS A 70 -1.82 -5.75 -9.37
CA LYS A 70 -0.61 -6.13 -10.11
C LYS A 70 0.64 -5.50 -9.50
N GLU A 71 0.59 -4.20 -9.21
CA GLU A 71 1.72 -3.49 -8.58
C GLU A 71 2.03 -4.06 -7.19
N TYR A 72 1.02 -4.33 -6.39
CA TYR A 72 1.18 -4.98 -5.08
C TYR A 72 1.91 -6.33 -5.22
N GLN A 73 1.45 -7.20 -6.13
CA GLN A 73 2.08 -8.52 -6.36
C GLN A 73 3.52 -8.40 -6.87
N GLN A 74 3.80 -7.41 -7.73
CA GLN A 74 5.16 -7.12 -8.19
C GLN A 74 6.06 -6.73 -7.01
N LEU A 75 5.60 -5.87 -6.11
CA LEU A 75 6.37 -5.46 -4.94
C LEU A 75 6.66 -6.64 -4.02
N ILE A 76 5.67 -7.50 -3.76
CA ILE A 76 5.87 -8.75 -3.01
C ILE A 76 6.94 -9.62 -3.67
N THR A 77 6.91 -9.76 -4.99
CA THR A 77 7.92 -10.52 -5.76
C THR A 77 9.31 -9.89 -5.65
N LEU A 78 9.41 -8.56 -5.55
CA LEU A 78 10.64 -7.82 -5.31
C LEU A 78 11.12 -7.86 -3.85
N GLY A 79 10.47 -8.65 -3.00
CA GLY A 79 10.85 -8.84 -1.60
C GLY A 79 10.28 -7.80 -0.64
N TRP A 80 9.38 -6.92 -1.10
CA TRP A 80 8.68 -6.02 -0.19
C TRP A 80 7.84 -6.83 0.80
N GLN A 81 7.78 -6.35 2.03
CA GLN A 81 7.09 -7.05 3.10
C GLN A 81 5.83 -6.30 3.49
N VAL A 82 4.78 -7.05 3.80
CA VAL A 82 3.58 -6.49 4.44
C VAL A 82 3.97 -6.02 5.83
N THR A 83 3.67 -4.76 6.11
CA THR A 83 3.88 -4.18 7.44
C THR A 83 2.55 -3.69 7.99
N GLU A 84 2.47 -3.57 9.30
CA GLU A 84 1.38 -2.87 9.96
C GLU A 84 1.93 -1.53 10.45
N PRO A 85 1.15 -0.44 10.38
CA PRO A 85 1.55 0.83 10.95
C PRO A 85 1.70 0.67 12.47
N LYS A 86 2.95 0.60 12.95
CA LYS A 86 3.30 0.44 14.38
C LYS A 86 3.76 1.74 15.05
N TRP A 87 3.71 2.85 14.31
CA TRP A 87 4.00 4.19 14.80
C TRP A 87 2.80 4.80 15.53
#